data_AF-A0AAV0LB56-F1
#
_entry.id   AF-A0AAV0LB56-F1
#
_cell.length_a   1.000
_cell.length_b   1.000
_cell.length_c   1.000
_cell.angle_alpha   90.00
_cell.angle_beta   90.00
_cell.angle_gamma   90.00
#
_symmetry.space_group_name_H-M   'P 1'
#
loop_
_entity.id
_entity.type
_entity.pdbx_description
1 polymer ?
#
loop_
_entity_poly.entity_id
_entity_poly.type
_entity_poly.pdbx_seq_one_letter_code
_entity_poly.pdbx_strand_id
1 'polypeptide(L)' 'MILYQSFCTLYILDYFFYEEYMTSTWDIIAERLGFMLVFGDLVWIPFTFSIQGWWLLRNNVELTTAAVIANCFVFL' A
#
# COMPACT_ATOMS: atom_id res chain seq x y z
N MET A 1 -8.81 2.98 -11.93
CA MET A 1 -8.66 3.94 -10.81
C MET A 1 -9.38 3.49 -9.54
N ILE A 2 -10.69 3.19 -9.58
CA ILE A 2 -11.47 2.79 -8.39
C ILE A 2 -10.89 1.54 -7.71
N LEU A 3 -10.64 0.46 -8.46
CA LEU A 3 -10.12 -0.80 -7.91
C LEU A 3 -8.82 -0.60 -7.10
N TYR A 4 -7.88 0.17 -7.63
CA TYR A 4 -6.62 0.53 -6.96
C TYR A 4 -6.87 1.28 -5.65
N GLN A 5 -7.72 2.31 -5.67
CA GLN A 5 -8.04 3.09 -4.46
C GLN A 5 -8.73 2.24 -3.40
N SER A 6 -9.64 1.34 -3.81
CA SER A 6 -10.30 0.40 -2.90
C SER A 6 -9.29 -0.52 -2.22
N PHE A 7 -8.37 -1.13 -2.96
CA PHE A 7 -7.33 -1.99 -2.40
C PHE A 7 -6.38 -1.24 -1.47
N CYS A 8 -5.90 -0.05 -1.86
CA CYS A 8 -5.08 0.77 -0.98
C CYS A 8 -5.82 1.17 0.30
N THR A 9 -7.10 1.53 0.19
CA THR A 9 -7.92 1.90 1.36
C THR A 9 -8.11 0.71 2.29
N LEU A 10 -8.44 -0.47 1.75
CA LEU A 10 -8.59 -1.69 2.54
C LEU A 10 -7.29 -2.06 3.25
N TYR A 11 -6.15 -1.95 2.55
CA TYR A 11 -4.83 -2.19 3.14
C TYR A 11 -4.53 -1.25 4.31
N ILE A 12 -4.82 0.05 4.17
CA ILE A 12 -4.63 1.04 5.23
C ILE A 12 -5.60 0.80 6.40
N LEU A 13 -6.85 0.44 6.12
CA LEU A 13 -7.83 0.13 7.16
C LEU A 13 -7.44 -1.12 7.95
N ASP A 14 -6.98 -2.17 7.28
CA ASP A 14 -6.48 -3.38 7.92
C ASP A 14 -5.27 -3.10 8.82
N TYR A 15 -4.33 -2.29 8.33
CA TYR A 15 -3.19 -1.80 9.11
C TYR A 15 -3.63 -1.13 10.42
N PHE A 16 -4.62 -0.21 10.36
CA PHE A 16 -5.09 0.48 11.57
C PHE A 16 -5.96 -0.40 12.46
N PHE A 17 -6.68 -1.36 11.90
CA PHE A 17 -7.45 -2.33 12.69
C PHE A 17 -6.52 -3.21 13.53
N TYR A 18 -5.36 -3.58 12.97
CA TYR A 18 -4.34 -4.41 13.62
C TYR A 18 -3.10 -3.62 14.06
N GLU A 19 -3.28 -2.33 14.40
CA GLU A 19 -2.18 -1.43 14.75
C GLU A 19 -1.33 -1.97 15.92
N GLU A 20 -1.95 -2.71 16.85
CA GLU A 20 -1.27 -3.34 17.98
C GLU A 20 -0.11 -4.25 17.56
N TYR A 21 -0.21 -4.94 16.42
CA TYR A 21 0.86 -5.80 15.92
C TYR A 21 2.05 -5.01 15.40
N MET A 22 1.88 -3.74 15.04
CA MET A 22 2.99 -2.88 14.59
C MET A 22 4.05 -2.71 15.67
N THR A 23 3.64 -2.67 16.95
CA THR A 23 4.56 -2.58 18.09
C THR A 23 5.51 -3.78 18.20
N SER A 24 5.16 -4.89 17.56
CA SER A 24 5.98 -6.11 17.53
C SER A 24 6.89 -6.23 16.32
N THR A 25 6.90 -5.24 15.43
CA THR A 25 7.75 -5.24 14.24
C THR A 25 9.22 -4.99 14.57
N TRP A 26 10.10 -5.46 13.69
CA TRP A 26 11.56 -5.34 13.86
C TRP A 26 12.01 -3.88 13.97
N ASP A 27 11.41 -3.00 13.16
CA ASP A 27 11.68 -1.56 13.13
C ASP A 27 11.46 -0.91 14.51
N ILE A 28 10.49 -1.41 15.29
CA ILE A 28 10.17 -0.90 16.63
C ILE A 28 10.98 -1.62 17.72
N ILE A 29 11.14 -2.95 17.66
CA ILE A 29 11.78 -3.72 18.73
C ILE A 29 13.32 -3.62 18.70
N ALA A 30 13.91 -3.67 17.51
CA ALA A 30 15.34 -3.96 17.34
C ALA A 30 16.12 -2.79 16.75
N GLU A 31 15.49 -1.95 15.93
CA GLU A 31 16.18 -0.85 15.25
C GLU A 31 16.21 0.43 16.10
N ARG A 32 17.23 1.26 15.85
CA ARG A 32 17.31 2.60 16.42
C ARG A 32 16.80 3.60 15.41
N LEU A 33 15.93 4.50 15.85
CA LEU A 33 15.45 5.59 15.01
C LEU A 33 16.63 6.37 14.40
N GLY A 34 16.62 6.51 13.09
CA GLY A 34 17.66 7.19 12.33
C GLY A 34 17.13 7.67 10.99
N PHE A 35 18.00 8.29 10.19
CA PHE A 35 17.60 8.87 8.90
C PHE A 35 16.97 7.85 7.96
N MET A 36 17.46 6.60 7.95
CA MET A 36 16.92 5.54 7.09
C MET A 36 15.43 5.28 7.37
N LEU A 37 15.05 5.09 8.63
CA LEU A 37 13.65 4.84 9.02
C LEU A 37 12.78 6.08 8.72
N VAL A 38 13.23 7.26 9.14
CA VAL A 38 12.48 8.51 8.91
C VAL A 38 12.26 8.78 7.41
N PHE A 39 13.28 8.56 6.58
CA PHE A 39 13.16 8.73 5.12
C PHE A 39 12.27 7.65 4.51
N GLY A 40 12.40 6.41 5.00
CA GLY A 40 11.54 5.29 4.63
C GLY A 40 10.07 5.64 4.81
N ASP A 41 9.71 6.08 6.02
CA ASP A 41 8.33 6.36 6.41
C ASP A 41 7.75 7.57 5.69
N LEU A 42 8.50 8.67 5.62
CA LEU A 42 7.97 9.96 5.14
C LEU A 42 8.09 10.16 3.63
N VAL A 43 9.08 9.55 2.98
CA VAL A 43 9.39 9.81 1.56
C VAL A 43 9.31 8.53 0.74
N TRP A 44 9.92 7.44 1.17
CA TRP A 44 9.95 6.25 0.34
C TRP A 44 8.55 5.65 0.17
N ILE A 45 7.84 5.37 1.27
CA ILE A 45 6.53 4.71 1.22
C ILE A 45 5.51 5.55 0.43
N PRO A 46 5.24 6.83 0.74
CA PRO A 46 4.16 7.57 0.08
C PRO A 46 4.39 7.76 -1.42
N PHE A 47 5.65 7.97 -1.84
CA PHE A 47 5.96 8.31 -3.22
C PHE A 47 6.18 7.09 -4.11
N THR A 48 6.68 5.97 -3.55
CA THR A 48 6.85 4.74 -4.34
C THR A 48 5.58 3.92 -4.43
N PHE A 49 4.78 3.85 -3.35
CA PHE A 49 3.54 3.06 -3.32
C PHE A 49 2.39 3.74 -4.10
N SER A 50 2.56 5.01 -4.46
CA SER A 50 1.62 5.76 -5.30
C SER A 50 1.94 5.71 -6.80
N ILE A 51 3.04 5.07 -7.23
CA ILE A 51 3.48 5.03 -8.64
C ILE A 51 2.39 4.45 -9.56
N GLN A 52 1.70 3.39 -9.12
CA GLN A 52 0.61 2.77 -9.86
C GLN A 52 -0.54 3.75 -10.06
N GLY A 53 -0.87 4.54 -9.03
CA GLY A 53 -1.86 5.61 -9.11
C GLY A 53 -1.46 6.69 -10.12
N TRP A 54 -0.20 7.15 -10.08
CA TRP A 54 0.34 8.11 -11.05
C TRP A 54 0.30 7.58 -12.48
N TRP A 55 0.59 6.30 -12.68
CA TRP A 55 0.53 5.66 -13.98
C TRP A 55 -0.91 5.55 -14.49
N LEU A 56 -1.86 5.16 -13.64
CA LEU A 56 -3.29 5.07 -13.97
C LEU A 56 -3.94 6.43 -14.25
N LEU A 57 -3.40 7.52 -13.72
CA LEU A 57 -3.85 8.89 -14.07
C LEU A 57 -3.53 9.26 -15.52
N ARG A 58 -2.44 8.72 -16.07
CA ARG A 58 -1.98 9.04 -17.43
C ARG A 58 -2.43 8.02 -18.47
N ASN A 59 -2.79 6.81 -18.05
CA ASN A 59 -3.13 5.70 -18.93
C ASN A 59 -4.56 5.23 -18.66
N ASN A 60 -5.43 5.40 -19.66
CA ASN A 60 -6.77 4.83 -19.63
C ASN A 60 -6.70 3.34 -19.97
N VAL A 61 -6.83 2.50 -18.95
CA VAL A 61 -6.84 1.04 -19.09
C VAL A 61 -8.25 0.53 -18.84
N GLU A 62 -8.78 -0.18 -19.83
CA GLU A 62 -10.01 -0.95 -19.68
C GLU A 62 -9.66 -2.38 -19.31
N LEU A 63 -10.23 -2.86 -18.19
CA LEU A 63 -10.05 -4.22 -17.72
C LEU A 63 -11.28 -5.04 -18.08
N THR A 64 -11.06 -6.27 -18.55
CA THR A 64 -12.14 -7.24 -18.73
C THR A 64 -12.67 -7.69 -17.37
N THR A 65 -13.93 -8.13 -17.31
CA THR A 65 -14.54 -8.63 -16.06
C THR A 65 -13.74 -9.78 -15.45
N ALA A 66 -13.17 -10.65 -16.29
CA ALA A 66 -12.30 -11.74 -15.83
C ALA A 66 -11.03 -11.22 -15.13
N ALA A 67 -10.40 -10.16 -15.66
CA ALA A 67 -9.24 -9.55 -15.04
C ALA A 67 -9.59 -8.90 -13.70
N VAL A 68 -10.75 -8.23 -13.59
CA VAL A 68 -11.21 -7.64 -12.31
C VAL A 68 -11.39 -8.73 -11.25
N ILE A 69 -12.08 -9.82 -11.59
CA ILE A 69 -12.30 -10.95 -10.67
C ILE A 69 -10.96 -11.55 -10.24
N ALA A 70 -10.04 -11.79 -11.18
CA ALA A 70 -8.72 -12.31 -10.87
C ALA A 70 -7.93 -11.40 -9.92
N ASN A 71 -7.98 -10.07 -10.11
CA ASN A 71 -7.32 -9.13 -9.21
C ASN A 71 -7.91 -9.16 -7.79
N CYS A 72 -9.23 -9.30 -7.65
CA CYS A 72 -9.85 -9.45 -6.33
C CYS A 72 -9.41 -10.73 -5.62
N PHE A 73 -9.26 -11.84 -6.34
CA PHE A 73 -8.77 -13.09 -5.76
C PHE A 73 -7.29 -13.05 -5.36
N VAL A 74 -6.46 -12.29 -6.09
CA VAL A 74 -5.04 -12.12 -5.74
C VAL A 74 -4.86 -11.23 -4.52
N PHE A 75 -5.79 -10.30 -4.28
CA PHE A 75 -5.73 -9.37 -3.16
C PHE A 75 -6.18 -9.99 -1.83
N LEU A 76 -7.08 -10.98 -1.88
CA LEU A 76 -7.51 -11.78 -0.72
C LEU A 76 -6.45 -12.82 -0.33
#